data_AF-A0A060CDP1-F1
#
_entry.id   AF-A0A060CDP1-F1
#
_cell.length_a   1.000
_cell.length_b   1.000
_cell.length_c   1.000
_cell.angle_alpha   90.00
_cell.angle_beta   90.00
_cell.angle_gamma   90.00
#
_symmetry.space_group_name_H-M   'P 1'
#
loop_
_entity.id
_entity.type
_entity.pdbx_description
1 polymer ?
#
loop_
_entity_poly.entity_id
_entity_poly.type
_entity_poly.pdbx_seq_one_letter_code
_entity_poly.pdbx_strand_id
1 'polypeptide(L)'
;GHKALGLCNMAVNLQRKFARLLEVTPEEIHLDHYGLNHLTWELGVRLGGPGGTDVLPKLLTEHVDGLALDVRMPRGVLETLGAFPSYYLRYYYAHDETVREMRGKPSRAEEVAAIERELLTMYGDPKLTEKPA
;
A
#
# COMPACT_ATOMS: atom_id res chain seq x y z
N GLY A 1 -5.44 30.51 11.90
CA GLY A 1 -4.67 29.25 11.90
C GLY A 1 -4.12 28.99 10.51
N HIS A 2 -3.08 28.15 10.41
CA HIS A 2 -2.45 27.80 9.13
C HIS A 2 -3.35 26.86 8.30
N LYS A 3 -3.32 27.01 6.97
CA LYS A 3 -3.94 26.08 6.02
C LYS A 3 -2.89 25.03 5.66
N ALA A 4 -3.07 23.78 6.09
CA ALA A 4 -2.15 22.67 5.84
C ALA A 4 -2.91 21.42 5.41
N LEU A 5 -2.34 20.66 4.47
CA LEU A 5 -2.88 19.39 3.98
C LEU A 5 -1.81 18.31 4.13
N GLY A 6 -2.07 17.29 4.96
CA GLY A 6 -1.23 16.11 5.08
C GLY A 6 -1.61 15.07 4.04
N LEU A 7 -0.63 14.56 3.29
CA LEU A 7 -0.86 13.58 2.23
C LEU A 7 -0.04 12.31 2.47
N CYS A 8 -0.60 11.19 2.01
CA CYS A 8 0.06 9.90 1.95
C CYS A 8 -0.36 9.21 0.64
N ASN A 9 0.48 8.35 0.10
CA ASN A 9 0.20 7.61 -1.13
C ASN A 9 -0.55 6.29 -0.91
N MET A 10 -0.84 5.88 0.33
CA MET A 10 -1.45 4.59 0.62
C MET A 10 -2.84 4.43 -0.03
N ALA A 11 -3.76 5.35 0.25
CA ALA A 11 -5.13 5.28 -0.25
C ALA A 11 -5.19 5.26 -1.79
N VAL A 12 -4.42 6.11 -2.47
CA VAL A 12 -4.38 6.12 -3.95
C VAL A 12 -3.78 4.83 -4.53
N ASN A 13 -2.79 4.24 -3.87
CA ASN A 13 -2.22 2.97 -4.30
C ASN A 13 -3.21 1.81 -4.13
N LEU A 14 -3.99 1.82 -3.04
CA LEU A 14 -5.02 0.81 -2.78
C LEU A 14 -6.20 0.94 -3.74
N GLN A 15 -6.67 2.16 -4.00
CA GLN A 15 -7.71 2.43 -4.98
C GLN A 15 -7.32 1.84 -6.35
N ARG A 16 -6.10 2.15 -6.83
CA ARG A 16 -5.59 1.62 -8.09
C ARG A 16 -5.39 0.11 -8.09
N LYS A 17 -5.01 -0.48 -6.95
CA LYS A 17 -4.89 -1.93 -6.82
C LYS A 17 -6.25 -2.60 -6.95
N PHE A 18 -7.24 -2.17 -6.18
CA PHE A 18 -8.56 -2.79 -6.23
C PHE A 18 -9.23 -2.55 -7.59
N ALA A 19 -9.05 -1.38 -8.19
CA ALA A 19 -9.49 -1.12 -9.55
C ALA A 19 -8.91 -2.13 -10.55
N ARG A 20 -7.60 -2.44 -10.47
CA ARG A 20 -6.97 -3.47 -11.32
C ARG A 20 -7.53 -4.87 -11.06
N LEU A 21 -7.74 -5.26 -9.81
CA LEU A 21 -8.30 -6.57 -9.47
C LEU A 21 -9.76 -6.73 -9.96
N LEU A 22 -10.49 -5.62 -10.04
CA LEU A 22 -11.88 -5.57 -10.47
C LEU A 22 -12.06 -5.23 -11.96
N GLU A 23 -10.96 -4.99 -12.69
CA GLU A 23 -10.96 -4.57 -14.10
C GLU A 23 -11.78 -3.31 -14.40
N VAL A 24 -11.76 -2.34 -13.47
CA VAL A 24 -12.44 -1.02 -13.58
C VAL A 24 -11.45 0.14 -13.52
N THR A 25 -11.91 1.38 -13.76
CA THR A 25 -11.04 2.55 -13.57
C THR A 25 -10.94 2.93 -12.09
N PRO A 26 -9.82 3.55 -11.64
CA PRO A 26 -9.67 3.97 -10.24
C PRO A 26 -10.79 4.90 -9.75
N GLU A 27 -11.35 5.71 -10.65
CA GLU A 27 -12.42 6.67 -10.34
C GLU A 27 -13.74 6.00 -9.95
N GLU A 28 -13.94 4.74 -10.34
CA GLU A 28 -15.12 3.95 -9.98
C GLU A 28 -15.03 3.38 -8.55
N ILE A 29 -13.84 3.41 -7.95
CA ILE A 29 -13.57 2.89 -6.61
C ILE A 29 -13.60 4.01 -5.58
N HIS A 30 -14.49 3.85 -4.60
CA HIS A 30 -14.47 4.59 -3.36
C HIS A 30 -13.96 3.71 -2.22
N LEU A 31 -13.12 4.26 -1.36
CA LEU A 31 -12.55 3.53 -0.21
C LEU A 31 -13.14 4.07 1.08
N ASP A 32 -13.64 3.18 1.93
CA ASP A 32 -14.01 3.50 3.31
C ASP A 32 -12.73 3.50 4.17
N HIS A 33 -11.88 4.49 3.94
CA HIS A 33 -10.54 4.62 4.52
C HIS A 33 -10.59 5.17 5.94
N TYR A 34 -10.05 4.44 6.91
CA TYR A 34 -10.07 4.83 8.32
C TYR A 34 -8.71 4.67 9.01
N GLY A 35 -8.32 5.65 9.81
CA GLY A 35 -7.13 5.57 10.68
C GLY A 35 -6.25 6.82 10.65
N LEU A 36 -4.98 6.64 11.03
CA LEU A 36 -3.94 7.67 11.04
C LEU A 36 -2.94 7.43 9.91
N ASN A 37 -2.08 8.40 9.60
CA ASN A 37 -0.98 8.15 8.67
C ASN A 37 -0.17 6.91 9.09
N HIS A 38 -0.01 5.95 8.16
CA HIS A 38 0.65 4.65 8.36
C HIS A 38 -0.01 3.72 9.38
N LEU A 39 -1.21 4.04 9.86
CA LEU A 39 -2.01 3.22 10.76
C LEU A 39 -3.47 3.22 10.29
N THR A 40 -3.72 2.58 9.13
CA THR A 40 -5.01 2.64 8.43
C THR A 40 -5.55 1.27 8.07
N TRP A 41 -6.87 1.22 7.87
CA TRP A 41 -7.64 0.09 7.37
C TRP A 41 -8.62 0.59 6.30
N GLU A 42 -8.78 -0.17 5.22
CA GLU A 42 -9.94 -0.05 4.34
C GLU A 42 -11.05 -0.94 4.91
N LEU A 43 -12.10 -0.30 5.41
CA LEU A 43 -13.26 -1.00 5.97
C LEU A 43 -14.25 -1.44 4.87
N GLY A 44 -14.09 -0.91 3.66
CA GLY A 44 -14.93 -1.17 2.51
C GLY A 44 -14.28 -0.67 1.22
N VAL A 45 -14.61 -1.33 0.12
CA VAL A 45 -14.18 -0.97 -1.23
C VAL A 45 -15.44 -0.91 -2.07
N ARG A 46 -15.89 0.29 -2.43
CA ARG A 46 -17.21 0.50 -3.05
C ARG A 46 -17.10 0.80 -4.53
N LEU A 47 -17.89 0.09 -5.33
CA LEU A 47 -18.09 0.37 -6.76
C LEU A 47 -19.28 1.31 -6.98
N GLY A 48 -19.06 2.39 -7.72
CA GLY A 48 -20.11 3.37 -8.03
C GLY A 48 -20.24 4.50 -7.00
N GLY A 49 -19.15 4.79 -6.28
CA GLY A 49 -19.07 5.90 -5.32
C GLY A 49 -19.43 5.51 -3.87
N PRO A 50 -19.59 6.50 -2.96
CA PRO A 50 -19.74 6.24 -1.52
C PRO A 50 -20.99 5.44 -1.11
N GLY A 51 -22.07 5.49 -1.90
CA GLY A 51 -23.28 4.68 -1.69
C GLY A 51 -23.28 3.35 -2.48
N GLY A 52 -22.17 3.05 -3.16
CA GLY A 52 -22.01 1.91 -4.03
C GLY A 52 -21.93 0.57 -3.31
N THR A 53 -21.96 -0.50 -4.10
CA THR A 53 -21.84 -1.87 -3.60
C THR A 53 -20.45 -2.09 -3.01
N ASP A 54 -20.38 -2.52 -1.76
CA ASP A 54 -19.12 -2.92 -1.14
C ASP A 54 -18.69 -4.29 -1.65
N VAL A 55 -17.52 -4.32 -2.28
CA VAL A 55 -16.89 -5.51 -2.86
C VAL A 55 -15.67 -5.98 -2.09
N LEU A 56 -15.32 -5.34 -0.96
CA LEU A 56 -14.21 -5.78 -0.13
C LEU A 56 -14.36 -7.24 0.35
N PRO A 57 -15.53 -7.73 0.81
CA PRO A 57 -15.68 -9.13 1.21
C PRO A 57 -15.37 -10.11 0.07
N LYS A 58 -15.78 -9.79 -1.16
CA LYS A 58 -15.46 -10.58 -2.36
C LYS A 58 -13.96 -10.58 -2.62
N LEU A 59 -13.32 -9.41 -2.59
CA LEU A 59 -11.87 -9.26 -2.77
C LEU A 59 -11.07 -10.05 -1.73
N LEU A 60 -11.47 -9.98 -0.45
CA LEU A 60 -10.86 -10.75 0.62
C LEU A 60 -11.13 -12.25 0.53
N THR A 61 -12.16 -12.70 -0.20
CA THR A 61 -12.42 -14.13 -0.40
C THR A 61 -11.62 -14.67 -1.60
N GLU A 62 -11.61 -13.94 -2.71
CA GLU A 62 -11.05 -14.40 -3.99
C GLU A 62 -9.54 -14.14 -4.11
N HIS A 63 -9.01 -13.14 -3.41
CA HIS A 63 -7.62 -12.69 -3.57
C HIS A 63 -6.81 -12.68 -2.27
N VAL A 64 -7.27 -13.33 -1.19
CA VAL A 64 -6.65 -13.25 0.14
C VAL A 64 -5.16 -13.54 0.13
N ASP A 65 -4.72 -14.57 -0.61
CA ASP A 65 -3.32 -14.99 -0.59
C ASP A 65 -2.41 -13.92 -1.22
N GLY A 66 -2.83 -13.32 -2.34
CA GLY A 66 -2.10 -12.20 -2.96
C GLY A 66 -2.11 -10.95 -2.07
N LEU A 67 -3.27 -10.61 -1.51
CA LEU A 67 -3.45 -9.47 -0.62
C LEU A 67 -2.62 -9.61 0.67
N ALA A 68 -2.52 -10.81 1.23
CA ALA A 68 -1.70 -11.11 2.40
C ALA A 68 -0.20 -10.97 2.10
N LEU A 69 0.25 -11.43 0.94
CA LEU A 69 1.63 -11.23 0.47
C LEU A 69 1.97 -9.75 0.30
N ASP A 70 1.05 -8.96 -0.26
CA ASP A 70 1.24 -7.52 -0.47
C ASP A 70 1.50 -6.75 0.83
N VAL A 71 0.75 -7.09 1.88
CA VAL A 71 0.91 -6.46 3.20
C VAL A 71 1.93 -7.18 4.08
N ARG A 72 2.50 -8.29 3.58
CA ARG A 72 3.47 -9.15 4.26
C ARG A 72 2.99 -9.58 5.65
N MET A 73 1.76 -10.07 5.71
CA MET A 73 1.16 -10.62 6.93
C MET A 73 0.48 -11.97 6.62
N PRO A 74 0.30 -12.85 7.61
CA PRO A 74 -0.43 -14.10 7.40
C PRO A 74 -1.86 -13.86 6.91
N ARG A 75 -2.37 -14.72 6.03
CA ARG A 75 -3.75 -14.63 5.50
C ARG A 75 -4.81 -14.54 6.60
N GLY A 76 -4.61 -15.25 7.71
CA GLY A 76 -5.54 -15.27 8.84
C GLY A 76 -5.73 -13.90 9.50
N VAL A 77 -4.78 -12.98 9.36
CA VAL A 77 -4.93 -11.59 9.81
C VAL A 77 -6.04 -10.88 9.02
N LEU A 78 -6.02 -11.01 7.69
CA LEU A 78 -7.02 -10.37 6.83
C LEU A 78 -8.41 -11.01 7.02
N GLU A 79 -8.46 -12.34 7.11
CA GLU A 79 -9.70 -13.08 7.35
C GLU A 79 -10.33 -12.70 8.70
N THR A 80 -9.51 -12.53 9.75
CA THR A 80 -9.99 -12.16 11.09
C THR A 80 -10.45 -10.71 11.15
N LEU A 81 -9.74 -9.80 10.48
CA LEU A 81 -10.08 -8.37 10.50
C LEU A 81 -11.35 -8.07 9.69
N GLY A 82 -11.59 -8.79 8.59
CA GLY A 82 -12.64 -8.43 7.63
C GLY A 82 -12.42 -7.07 6.96
N ALA A 83 -11.21 -6.53 7.07
CA ALA A 83 -10.78 -5.24 6.55
C ALA A 83 -9.39 -5.39 5.91
N PHE A 84 -9.03 -4.46 5.02
CA PHE A 84 -7.69 -4.47 4.41
C PHE A 84 -6.75 -3.50 5.15
N PRO A 85 -5.76 -3.99 5.92
CA PRO A 85 -4.83 -3.14 6.65
C PRO A 85 -3.75 -2.53 5.75
N SER A 86 -3.24 -1.34 6.11
CA SER A 86 -1.98 -0.83 5.56
C SER A 86 -0.82 -1.78 5.87
N TYR A 87 0.12 -1.94 4.94
CA TYR A 87 1.28 -2.82 5.15
C TYR A 87 2.13 -2.41 6.36
N TYR A 88 2.05 -1.15 6.82
CA TYR A 88 2.73 -0.70 8.03
C TYR A 88 2.24 -1.43 9.29
N LEU A 89 1.03 -2.01 9.28
CA LEU A 89 0.51 -2.76 10.42
C LEU A 89 1.29 -4.05 10.66
N ARG A 90 2.10 -4.51 9.68
CA ARG A 90 3.05 -5.62 9.89
C ARG A 90 4.04 -5.35 11.01
N TYR A 91 4.40 -4.09 11.28
CA TYR A 91 5.28 -3.73 12.40
C TYR A 91 4.64 -4.02 13.77
N TYR A 92 3.31 -4.16 13.82
CA TYR A 92 2.55 -4.47 15.03
C TYR A 92 2.08 -5.93 15.03
N TYR A 93 1.44 -6.39 13.94
CA TYR A 93 0.84 -7.73 13.85
C TYR A 93 1.84 -8.83 13.51
N ALA A 94 2.96 -8.49 12.86
CA ALA A 94 4.03 -9.42 12.49
C ALA A 94 5.39 -8.89 12.98
N HIS A 95 5.40 -8.29 14.18
CA HIS A 95 6.56 -7.60 14.76
C HIS A 95 7.82 -8.47 14.75
N ASP A 96 7.78 -9.65 15.39
CA ASP A 96 8.96 -10.48 15.58
C ASP A 96 9.53 -11.01 14.26
N GLU A 97 8.65 -11.32 13.31
CA GLU A 97 9.05 -11.71 11.96
C GLU A 97 9.73 -10.55 11.24
N THR A 98 9.15 -9.35 11.33
CA THR A 98 9.72 -8.14 10.73
C THR A 98 11.09 -7.81 11.32
N VAL A 99 11.25 -7.93 12.66
CA VAL A 99 12.54 -7.74 13.33
C VAL A 99 13.58 -8.76 12.87
N ARG A 100 13.20 -10.05 12.76
CA ARG A 100 14.10 -11.09 12.24
C ARG A 100 14.52 -10.82 10.80
N GLU A 101 13.58 -10.43 9.93
CA GLU A 101 13.86 -10.07 8.53
C GLU A 101 14.88 -8.93 8.45
N MET A 102 14.67 -7.87 9.24
CA MET A 102 15.48 -6.65 9.18
C MET A 102 16.90 -6.81 9.75
N ARG A 103 17.10 -7.69 10.73
CA ARG A 103 18.43 -7.92 11.33
C ARG A 103 19.45 -8.53 10.35
N GLY A 104 19.00 -9.19 9.29
CA GLY A 104 19.87 -9.87 8.32
C GLY A 104 20.27 -9.03 7.10
N LYS A 105 19.91 -7.75 7.06
CA LYS A 105 20.04 -6.90 5.86
C LYS A 105 20.55 -5.50 6.23
N PRO A 106 21.16 -4.76 5.27
CA PRO A 106 21.41 -3.34 5.48
C PRO A 106 20.11 -2.60 5.79
N SER A 107 20.22 -1.44 6.43
CA SER A 107 19.06 -0.60 6.67
C SER A 107 18.46 -0.12 5.35
N ARG A 108 17.15 0.15 5.35
CA ARG A 108 16.50 0.73 4.17
C ARG A 108 17.12 2.07 3.76
N ALA A 109 17.68 2.82 4.71
CA ALA A 109 18.38 4.07 4.43
C ALA A 109 19.65 3.84 3.61
N GLU A 110 20.45 2.81 3.92
CA GLU A 110 21.65 2.46 3.16
C GLU A 110 21.30 1.99 1.74
N GLU A 111 20.26 1.17 1.60
CA GLU A 111 19.75 0.74 0.29
C GLU A 111 19.29 1.94 -0.56
N VAL A 112 18.48 2.83 0.01
CA VAL A 112 17.98 4.02 -0.69
C VAL A 112 19.12 4.97 -1.04
N ALA A 113 20.10 5.16 -0.15
CA ALA A 113 21.26 5.98 -0.45
C ALA A 113 22.09 5.43 -1.63
N ALA A 114 22.15 4.10 -1.79
CA ALA A 114 22.78 3.49 -2.97
C ALA A 114 21.98 3.76 -4.25
N ILE A 115 20.65 3.58 -4.21
CA ILE A 115 19.74 3.88 -5.32
C ILE A 115 19.83 5.36 -5.73
N GLU A 116 19.82 6.27 -4.76
CA GLU A 116 19.89 7.71 -5.03
C GLU A 116 21.22 8.11 -5.69
N ARG A 117 22.35 7.53 -5.29
CA ARG A 117 23.64 7.78 -5.94
C ARG A 117 23.63 7.37 -7.41
N GLU A 118 23.06 6.21 -7.71
CA GLU A 118 22.92 5.72 -9.07
C GLU A 118 22.01 6.65 -9.90
N LEU A 119 20.83 6.98 -9.37
CA LEU A 119 19.89 7.88 -10.04
C LEU A 119 20.47 9.27 -10.28
N LEU A 120 21.18 9.85 -9.31
CA LEU A 120 21.80 11.16 -9.47
C LEU A 120 22.91 11.16 -10.52
N THR A 121 23.64 10.04 -10.66
CA THR A 121 24.63 9.88 -11.73
C THR A 121 23.94 9.83 -13.09
N MET A 122 22.85 9.07 -13.22
CA MET A 122 22.05 9.00 -14.45
C MET A 122 21.46 10.36 -14.82
N TYR A 123 20.84 11.05 -13.85
CA TYR A 123 20.24 12.38 -14.06
C TYR A 123 21.25 13.50 -14.31
N GLY A 124 22.56 13.23 -14.15
CA GLY A 124 23.62 14.13 -14.60
C GLY A 124 23.76 14.19 -16.12
N ASP A 125 23.24 13.21 -16.87
CA ASP A 125 23.25 13.21 -18.33
C ASP A 125 22.10 14.07 -18.90
N PRO A 126 22.37 15.21 -19.55
CA PRO A 126 21.32 16.04 -20.15
C PRO A 126 20.56 15.36 -21.30
N LYS A 127 21.07 14.22 -21.81
CA LYS A 127 20.38 13.42 -22.84
C LYS A 127 19.37 12.43 -22.25
N LEU A 128 19.39 12.22 -20.93
CA LEU A 128 18.39 11.38 -20.28
C LEU A 128 17.07 12.12 -20.17
N THR A 129 16.15 11.83 -21.09
CA THR A 129 14.83 12.47 -21.18
C THR A 129 13.68 11.56 -20.74
N GLU A 130 14.00 10.36 -20.27
CA GLU A 130 13.04 9.38 -19.78
C GLU A 130 13.40 8.94 -18.37
N LYS A 131 12.40 8.44 -17.61
CA LYS A 131 12.63 7.95 -16.25
C LYS A 131 13.47 6.67 -16.32
N PRO A 132 14.63 6.61 -15.61
CA PRO A 132 15.40 5.38 -15.46
C PRO A 132 14.56 4.22 -14.93
N ALA A 133 14.86 3.02 -15.45
CA ALA A 133 14.18 1.77 -15.10
C ALA A 133 14.34 1.40 -13.62
#